data_AF-A0A165S6A2-F1
#
_entry.id   AF-A0A165S6A2-F1
#
_cell.length_a   1.000
_cell.length_b   1.000
_cell.length_c   1.000
_cell.angle_alpha   90.00
_cell.angle_beta   90.00
_cell.angle_gamma   90.00
#
_symmetry.space_group_name_H-M   'P 1'
#
loop_
_entity.id
_entity.type
_entity.pdbx_description
1 polymer ?
#
loop_
_entity_poly.entity_id
_entity_poly.type
_entity_poly.pdbx_seq_one_letter_code
_entity_poly.pdbx_strand_id
1 'polypeptide(L)'
;MMKENGKEVPQAVKGWNWGAFIYSIFWGIGNKTYLPLLTLIPIFNIVWVFVVGFKGNEWAWQKGDYQDVETFKAVQATWNRAGIVQFIISIAIFVLYMFFFASLVANI
;
A
#
# COMPACT_ATOMS: atom_id res chain seq x y z
N MET A 1 -19.77 -0.57 -4.34
CA MET A 1 -18.63 -1.14 -3.58
C MET A 1 -18.33 -2.51 -4.17
N MET A 2 -17.22 -2.71 -4.88
CA MET A 2 -16.87 -4.04 -5.41
C MET A 2 -16.63 -5.02 -4.26
N LYS A 3 -17.49 -6.03 -4.12
CA LYS A 3 -17.28 -7.19 -3.27
C LYS A 3 -16.65 -8.25 -4.17
N GLU A 4 -15.37 -8.60 -3.96
CA GLU A 4 -14.77 -9.64 -4.80
C GLU A 4 -15.44 -11.01 -4.54
N ASN A 5 -15.79 -11.30 -3.29
CA ASN A 5 -16.29 -12.62 -2.88
C ASN A 5 -17.56 -12.59 -1.99
N GLY A 6 -18.26 -11.46 -1.86
CA GLY A 6 -19.49 -11.38 -1.06
C GLY A 6 -19.33 -11.41 0.47
N LYS A 7 -18.14 -11.76 1.01
CA LYS A 7 -17.82 -11.71 2.45
C LYS A 7 -18.03 -10.29 3.00
N GLU A 8 -18.78 -10.19 4.09
CA GLU A 8 -19.03 -8.91 4.75
C GLU A 8 -17.73 -8.34 5.31
N VAL A 9 -17.51 -7.04 5.11
CA VAL A 9 -16.29 -6.34 5.52
C VAL A 9 -16.62 -5.50 6.75
N PRO A 10 -16.15 -5.89 7.94
CA PRO A 10 -16.35 -5.10 9.16
C PRO A 10 -15.78 -3.70 8.99
N GLN A 11 -16.44 -2.70 9.59
CA GLN A 11 -15.97 -1.32 9.48
C GLN A 11 -14.54 -1.13 10.03
N ALA A 12 -14.16 -1.92 11.06
CA ALA A 12 -12.83 -1.90 11.66
C ALA A 12 -11.70 -2.42 10.77
N VAL A 13 -12.02 -3.13 9.68
CA VAL A 13 -11.07 -3.59 8.64
C VAL A 13 -10.77 -2.48 7.64
N LYS A 14 -11.74 -1.60 7.37
CA LYS A 14 -11.59 -0.53 6.40
C LYS A 14 -10.62 0.53 6.91
N GLY A 15 -9.91 1.15 5.98
CA GLY A 15 -8.97 2.23 6.28
C GLY A 15 -7.69 2.11 5.46
N TRP A 16 -6.91 3.18 5.52
CA TRP A 16 -5.65 3.29 4.81
C TRP A 16 -4.64 2.21 5.23
N ASN A 17 -3.93 1.65 4.25
CA ASN A 17 -2.81 0.74 4.46
C ASN A 17 -1.54 1.26 3.75
N TRP A 18 -0.57 1.70 4.54
CA TRP A 18 0.73 2.18 4.05
C TRP A 18 1.53 1.08 3.36
N GLY A 19 1.43 -0.17 3.83
CA GLY A 19 2.07 -1.31 3.19
C GLY A 19 1.47 -1.58 1.81
N ALA A 20 0.15 -1.54 1.68
CA ALA A 20 -0.54 -1.69 0.40
C ALA A 20 -0.20 -0.56 -0.57
N PHE A 21 -0.12 0.68 -0.08
CA PHE A 21 0.25 1.84 -0.88
C PHE A 21 1.69 1.78 -1.39
N ILE A 22 2.68 1.52 -0.51
CA ILE A 22 4.10 1.53 -0.87
C ILE A 22 4.54 0.26 -1.58
N TYR A 23 4.04 -0.90 -1.13
CA TYR A 23 4.46 -2.20 -1.61
C TYR A 23 3.36 -2.92 -2.39
N SER A 24 2.56 -2.20 -3.19
CA SER A 24 1.33 -2.71 -3.82
C SER A 24 1.45 -4.13 -4.38
N ILE A 25 2.52 -4.42 -5.15
CA ILE A 25 2.76 -5.75 -5.73
C ILE A 25 3.01 -6.81 -4.66
N PHE A 26 4.04 -6.63 -3.82
CA PHE A 26 4.44 -7.61 -2.80
C PHE A 26 3.38 -7.79 -1.72
N TRP A 27 2.77 -6.68 -1.31
CA TRP A 27 1.66 -6.67 -0.37
C TRP A 27 0.46 -7.43 -0.95
N GLY A 28 0.12 -7.21 -2.22
CA GLY A 28 -0.97 -7.90 -2.90
C GLY A 28 -0.76 -9.42 -2.95
N ILE A 29 0.43 -9.85 -3.37
CA ILE A 29 0.82 -11.27 -3.40
C ILE A 29 0.73 -11.88 -1.99
N GLY A 30 1.32 -11.21 -0.98
CA GLY A 30 1.31 -11.69 0.40
C GLY A 30 -0.10 -11.78 1.02
N ASN A 31 -1.04 -10.95 0.55
CA ASN A 31 -2.42 -10.92 1.03
C ASN A 31 -3.41 -11.63 0.07
N LYS A 32 -2.90 -12.37 -0.92
CA LYS A 32 -3.69 -13.13 -1.91
C LYS A 32 -4.75 -12.27 -2.63
N THR A 33 -4.45 -11.00 -2.87
CA THR A 33 -5.28 -10.08 -3.66
C THR A 33 -4.46 -9.53 -4.81
N TYR A 34 -4.98 -9.66 -6.04
CA TYR A 34 -4.20 -9.41 -7.26
C TYR A 34 -4.59 -8.12 -8.00
N LEU A 35 -5.65 -7.42 -7.57
CA LEU A 35 -5.94 -6.06 -8.04
C LEU A 35 -4.76 -5.08 -7.86
N PRO A 36 -3.93 -5.18 -6.82
CA PRO A 36 -2.71 -4.37 -6.73
C PRO A 36 -1.72 -4.56 -7.87
N LEU A 37 -1.73 -5.68 -8.61
CA LEU A 37 -0.83 -5.88 -9.76
C LEU A 37 -1.08 -4.90 -10.91
N LEU A 38 -2.25 -4.25 -10.96
CA LEU A 38 -2.53 -3.21 -11.95
C LEU A 38 -1.64 -1.96 -11.77
N THR A 39 -0.91 -1.83 -10.65
CA THR A 39 0.14 -0.80 -10.52
C THR A 39 1.33 -1.02 -11.48
N LEU A 40 1.38 -2.13 -12.21
CA LEU A 40 2.36 -2.36 -13.28
C LEU A 40 2.01 -1.59 -14.57
N ILE A 41 0.78 -1.09 -14.71
CA ILE A 41 0.36 -0.31 -15.87
C ILE A 41 0.88 1.13 -15.72
N PRO A 42 1.77 1.62 -16.61
CA PRO A 42 2.33 2.96 -16.52
C PRO A 42 1.24 4.04 -16.54
N ILE A 43 1.48 5.16 -15.85
CA ILE A 43 0.57 6.31 -15.68
C ILE A 43 -0.68 5.99 -14.86
N PHE A 44 -1.38 4.89 -15.17
CA PHE A 44 -2.52 4.40 -14.39
C PHE A 44 -2.11 4.09 -12.94
N ASN A 45 -0.90 3.57 -12.76
CA ASN A 45 -0.34 3.26 -11.44
C ASN A 45 -0.34 4.45 -10.48
N ILE A 46 -0.20 5.69 -10.97
CA ILE A 46 -0.18 6.92 -10.14
C ILE A 46 -1.46 7.05 -9.33
N VAL A 47 -2.62 6.78 -9.95
CA VAL A 47 -3.91 6.82 -9.25
C VAL A 47 -4.17 5.50 -8.53
N TRP A 48 -3.81 4.38 -9.17
CA TRP A 48 -4.14 3.06 -8.66
C TRP A 48 -3.46 2.75 -7.31
N VAL A 49 -2.24 3.23 -7.05
CA VAL A 49 -1.60 3.04 -5.74
C VAL A 49 -2.43 3.59 -4.59
N PHE A 50 -3.13 4.71 -4.77
CA PHE A 50 -4.02 5.27 -3.76
C PHE A 50 -5.26 4.40 -3.57
N VAL A 51 -5.84 3.89 -4.66
CA VAL A 51 -6.96 2.95 -4.59
C VAL A 51 -6.55 1.70 -3.82
N VAL A 52 -5.35 1.17 -4.07
CA VAL A 52 -4.77 0.05 -3.32
C VAL A 52 -4.58 0.41 -1.84
N GLY A 53 -4.07 1.60 -1.54
CA GLY A 53 -3.92 2.08 -0.16
C GLY A 53 -5.24 2.18 0.60
N PHE A 54 -6.32 2.63 -0.04
CA PHE A 54 -7.64 2.77 0.60
C PHE A 54 -8.42 1.46 0.67
N LYS A 55 -8.37 0.63 -0.38
CA LYS A 55 -9.23 -0.55 -0.54
C LYS A 55 -8.53 -1.87 -0.28
N GLY A 56 -7.20 -1.88 -0.22
CA GLY A 56 -6.40 -3.09 -0.06
C GLY A 56 -6.89 -3.94 1.10
N ASN A 57 -7.06 -3.35 2.29
CA ASN A 57 -7.53 -4.08 3.47
C ASN A 57 -8.87 -4.82 3.24
N GLU A 58 -9.80 -4.21 2.51
CA GLU A 58 -11.08 -4.85 2.19
C GLU A 58 -10.88 -6.09 1.33
N TRP A 59 -10.02 -5.99 0.30
CA TRP A 59 -9.70 -7.10 -0.59
C TRP A 59 -8.97 -8.23 0.14
N ALA A 60 -7.96 -7.89 0.95
CA ALA A 60 -7.22 -8.85 1.76
C ALA A 60 -8.14 -9.58 2.76
N TRP A 61 -9.09 -8.87 3.38
CA TRP A 61 -10.07 -9.49 4.28
C TRP A 61 -11.01 -10.46 3.57
N GLN A 62 -11.45 -10.11 2.36
CA GLN A 62 -12.35 -10.93 1.55
C GLN A 62 -11.68 -12.20 1.02
N LYS A 63 -10.36 -12.18 0.82
CA LYS A 63 -9.56 -13.32 0.32
C LYS A 63 -8.88 -14.14 1.41
N GLY A 64 -8.65 -13.55 2.59
CA GLY A 64 -7.95 -14.21 3.68
C GLY A 64 -8.84 -15.06 4.57
N ASP A 65 -8.25 -16.12 5.11
CA ASP A 65 -8.87 -17.08 6.03
C ASP A 65 -8.78 -16.60 7.49
N TYR A 66 -9.12 -15.32 7.72
CA TYR A 66 -9.12 -14.73 9.05
C TYR A 66 -10.39 -15.10 9.81
N GLN A 67 -10.22 -15.59 11.04
CA GLN A 67 -11.31 -15.93 11.98
C GLN A 67 -11.90 -14.68 12.65
N ASP A 68 -11.07 -13.65 12.85
CA ASP A 68 -11.42 -12.44 13.58
C ASP A 68 -10.66 -11.20 13.05
N VAL A 69 -11.14 -10.02 13.43
CA VAL A 69 -10.58 -8.73 13.00
C VAL A 69 -9.23 -8.43 13.66
N GLU A 70 -8.99 -8.90 14.88
CA GLU A 70 -7.76 -8.62 15.62
C GLU A 70 -6.56 -9.29 14.96
N THR A 71 -6.68 -10.57 14.63
CA THR A 71 -5.68 -11.34 13.89
C THR A 71 -5.36 -10.69 12.53
N PHE A 72 -6.39 -10.25 11.80
CA PHE A 72 -6.19 -9.51 10.55
C PHE A 72 -5.41 -8.22 10.76
N LYS A 73 -5.81 -7.41 11.76
CA LYS A 73 -5.14 -6.13 12.05
C LYS A 73 -3.71 -6.33 12.53
N ALA A 74 -3.39 -7.41 13.24
CA ALA A 74 -2.02 -7.74 13.62
C ALA A 74 -1.12 -7.98 12.39
N VAL A 75 -1.62 -8.72 11.39
CA VAL A 75 -0.90 -8.91 10.12
C VAL A 75 -0.75 -7.58 9.38
N GLN A 76 -1.83 -6.80 9.26
CA GLN A 76 -1.77 -5.51 8.56
C GLN A 76 -0.95 -4.45 9.30
N ALA A 77 -0.83 -4.52 10.62
CA ALA A 77 0.02 -3.62 11.39
C ALA A 77 1.50 -3.77 11.02
N THR A 78 1.95 -5.00 10.76
CA THR A 78 3.32 -5.25 10.29
C THR A 78 3.56 -4.63 8.92
N TRP A 79 2.64 -4.82 7.97
CA TRP A 79 2.69 -4.18 6.66
C TRP A 79 2.64 -2.66 6.73
N ASN A 80 1.75 -2.11 7.57
CA ASN A 80 1.62 -0.67 7.78
C ASN A 80 2.90 -0.04 8.31
N ARG A 81 3.53 -0.68 9.30
CA ARG A 81 4.79 -0.20 9.86
C ARG A 81 5.92 -0.22 8.82
N ALA A 82 6.02 -1.30 8.03
CA ALA A 82 7.00 -1.36 6.95
C ALA A 82 6.76 -0.25 5.90
N GLY A 83 5.50 -0.08 5.48
CA GLY A 83 5.12 0.92 4.50
C GLY A 83 5.39 2.36 4.96
N ILE A 84 5.01 2.72 6.19
CA ILE A 84 5.21 4.10 6.68
C ILE A 84 6.69 4.44 6.84
N VAL A 85 7.51 3.49 7.33
CA VAL A 85 8.97 3.67 7.45
C VAL A 85 9.58 3.90 6.06
N GLN A 86 9.23 3.06 5.09
CA GLN A 86 9.73 3.20 3.72
C GLN A 86 9.29 4.52 3.07
N PHE A 87 8.04 4.95 3.28
CA PHE A 87 7.55 6.22 2.75
C PHE A 87 8.39 7.41 3.26
N ILE A 88 8.68 7.44 4.56
CA ILE A 88 9.51 8.48 5.17
C ILE A 88 10.93 8.45 4.60
N ILE A 89 11.54 7.26 4.49
CA ILE A 89 12.87 7.08 3.91
C ILE A 89 12.90 7.58 2.46
N SER A 90 11.89 7.22 1.65
CA SER A 90 11.80 7.65 0.25
C SER A 90 11.69 9.17 0.11
N ILE A 91 10.91 9.84 0.96
CA ILE A 91 10.83 11.31 0.99
C ILE A 91 12.19 11.91 1.37
N ALA A 92 12.84 11.39 2.43
CA ALA A 92 14.12 11.90 2.88
C ALA A 92 15.19 11.77 1.78
N ILE A 93 15.28 10.62 1.12
CA ILE A 93 16.19 10.40 -0.01
C ILE A 93 15.88 11.35 -1.16
N PHE A 94 14.61 11.50 -1.54
CA PHE A 94 14.20 12.41 -2.61
C PHE A 94 14.64 13.84 -2.34
N VAL A 95 14.40 14.34 -1.12
CA VAL A 95 14.80 15.69 -0.70
C VAL A 95 16.32 15.85 -0.74
N LEU A 96 17.08 14.89 -0.21
CA LEU A 96 18.55 14.91 -0.27
C LEU A 96 19.06 14.92 -1.72
N TYR A 97 18.44 14.13 -2.60
CA TYR A 97 18.77 14.10 -4.02
C TYR A 97 18.51 15.44 -4.70
N MET A 98 17.39 16.09 -4.39
CA MET A 98 17.05 17.41 -4.92
C MET A 98 18.06 18.47 -4.47
N PHE A 99 18.49 18.46 -3.20
CA PHE A 99 19.52 19.37 -2.70
C PHE A 99 20.88 19.13 -3.38
N PHE A 100 21.30 17.87 -3.49
CA PHE A 100 22.55 17.50 -4.16
C PHE A 100 22.52 17.87 -5.65
N PHE A 101 21.41 17.63 -6.33
CA PHE A 101 21.27 18.00 -7.74
C PHE A 101 21.29 19.52 -7.93
N ALA A 102 20.56 20.27 -7.09
CA ALA A 102 20.56 21.73 -7.14
C ALA A 102 21.96 22.32 -6.89
N SER A 103 22.75 21.73 -5.98
CA SER A 103 24.12 22.21 -5.75
C SER A 103 25.02 21.95 -6.95
N LEU A 104 24.91 20.82 -7.64
CA LEU A 104 25.68 20.56 -8.87
C LEU A 104 25.34 21.57 -9.97
N VAL A 105 24.05 21.85 -10.19
CA VAL A 105 23.60 22.82 -11.20
C VAL A 105 24.08 24.24 -10.86
N ALA A 106 24.12 24.62 -9.58
CA ALA A 106 24.60 25.94 -9.16
C ALA A 106 26.12 26.13 -9.35
N ASN A 107 26.89 25.06 -9.57
CA ASN A 107 28.34 25.08 -9.76
C ASN A 107 28.76 24.87 -11.23
N ILE A 108 27.81 24.84 -12.17
CA ILE A 108 28.04 24.84 -13.62
C ILE A 108 27.80 26.25 -14.15
#